data_AF-A0A7S0MIL6-F1
#
_entry.id   AF-A0A7S0MIL6-F1
#
_cell.length_a   1.000
_cell.length_b   1.000
_cell.length_c   1.000
_cell.angle_alpha   90.00
_cell.angle_beta   90.00
_cell.angle_gamma   90.00
#
_symmetry.space_group_name_H-M   'P 1'
#
loop_
_entity.id
_entity.type
_entity.pdbx_description
1 polymer ?
#
loop_
_entity_poly.entity_id
_entity_poly.type
_entity_poly.pdbx_seq_one_letter_code
_entity_poly.pdbx_strand_id
1 'polypeptide(L)'
;GCRHLREALRLDPDHRDAARWLKQARTLHDALARARQAALTRQFQAAVEAFGEALGAGPLPPASAVYTAILAERAAALLRMQDYEACLADCEGALRGRADCKDAWITRASALMALGRPAEAQQELEGLLKMYEHDTVVRHWYDKADFEVRRGRRADYYACLAVSSVATEAEIKTAYKARALEFHPDKHSDGQCGLTSEEAEARFKLCGEALEILGDAQKRALYDQGYDKEGIEEKLRSAARSGHQHQRH
;
A
#
# COMPACT_ATOMS: atom_id res chain seq x y z
N GLY A 1 -31.01 9.91 19.25
CA GLY A 1 -30.47 9.66 20.61
C GLY A 1 -30.67 10.84 21.54
N CYS A 2 -29.80 11.85 21.48
CA CYS A 2 -29.76 12.94 22.48
C CYS A 2 -31.06 13.73 22.67
N ARG A 3 -31.86 13.93 21.60
CA ARG A 3 -33.16 14.62 21.69
C ARG A 3 -34.15 13.88 22.59
N HIS A 4 -34.26 12.56 22.45
CA HIS A 4 -35.16 11.74 23.27
C HIS A 4 -34.69 11.63 24.72
N LEU A 5 -33.37 11.57 24.95
CA LEU A 5 -32.82 11.56 26.31
C LEU A 5 -33.03 12.91 27.02
N ARG A 6 -32.92 14.02 26.29
CA ARG A 6 -33.25 15.35 26.84
C ARG A 6 -34.75 15.46 27.16
N GLU A 7 -35.60 14.91 26.32
CA GLU A 7 -37.04 14.89 26.58
C GLU A 7 -37.40 13.99 27.77
N ALA A 8 -36.77 12.83 27.90
CA ALA A 8 -36.93 11.96 29.06
C ALA A 8 -36.54 12.66 30.37
N LEU A 9 -35.42 13.39 30.39
CA LEU A 9 -34.99 14.18 31.55
C LEU A 9 -35.84 15.43 31.80
N ARG A 10 -36.55 15.93 30.79
CA ARG A 10 -37.53 17.02 30.95
C ARG A 10 -38.78 16.53 31.69
N LEU A 11 -39.18 15.28 31.45
CA LEU A 11 -40.32 14.62 32.08
C LEU A 11 -39.97 14.03 33.45
N ASP A 12 -38.76 13.48 33.60
CA ASP A 12 -38.21 12.92 34.84
C ASP A 12 -36.74 13.33 35.03
N PRO A 13 -36.48 14.44 35.75
CA PRO A 13 -35.12 14.95 35.97
C PRO A 13 -34.19 14.00 36.73
N ASP A 14 -34.72 13.09 37.54
CA ASP A 14 -33.95 12.18 38.39
C ASP A 14 -33.66 10.83 37.73
N HIS A 15 -34.06 10.66 36.45
CA HIS A 15 -33.80 9.45 35.68
C HIS A 15 -32.30 9.23 35.43
N ARG A 16 -31.66 8.50 36.35
CA ARG A 16 -30.20 8.27 36.39
C ARG A 16 -29.63 7.72 35.08
N ASP A 17 -30.31 6.75 34.46
CA ASP A 17 -29.84 6.16 33.20
C ASP A 17 -29.91 7.14 32.02
N ALA A 18 -31.00 7.92 31.90
CA ALA A 18 -31.13 8.93 30.87
C ALA A 18 -30.05 10.01 31.00
N ALA A 19 -29.72 10.42 32.23
CA ALA A 19 -28.62 11.36 32.51
C ALA A 19 -27.27 10.76 32.12
N ARG A 20 -27.00 9.50 32.49
CA ARG A 20 -25.77 8.77 32.15
C ARG A 20 -25.61 8.62 30.63
N TRP A 21 -26.63 8.12 29.92
CA TRP A 21 -26.59 7.95 28.47
C TRP A 21 -26.46 9.28 27.74
N LEU A 22 -27.09 10.36 28.24
CA LEU A 22 -26.94 11.68 27.66
C LEU A 22 -25.50 12.20 27.81
N LYS A 23 -24.86 11.97 28.97
CA LYS A 23 -23.44 12.29 29.16
C LYS A 23 -22.56 11.51 28.19
N GLN A 24 -22.73 10.19 28.11
CA GLN A 24 -21.98 9.32 27.18
C GLN A 24 -22.13 9.77 25.73
N ALA A 25 -23.37 10.05 25.29
CA ALA A 25 -23.64 10.49 23.93
C ALA A 25 -23.05 11.87 23.60
N ARG A 26 -22.97 12.79 24.58
CA ARG A 26 -22.28 14.08 24.42
C ARG A 26 -20.77 13.88 24.31
N THR A 27 -20.17 13.12 25.23
CA THR A 27 -18.73 12.81 25.18
C THR A 27 -18.34 12.18 23.84
N LEU A 28 -19.11 11.20 23.36
CA LEU A 28 -18.92 10.60 22.04
C LEU A 28 -18.97 11.65 20.92
N HIS A 29 -20.02 12.48 20.91
CA HIS A 29 -20.20 13.51 19.89
C HIS A 29 -19.05 14.52 19.85
N ASP A 30 -18.69 15.06 21.02
CA ASP A 30 -17.67 16.08 21.17
C ASP A 30 -16.27 15.53 20.85
N ALA A 31 -15.99 14.29 21.24
CA ALA A 31 -14.75 13.59 20.88
C ALA A 31 -14.64 13.34 19.38
N LEU A 32 -15.72 12.90 18.72
CA LEU A 32 -15.72 12.71 17.26
C LEU A 32 -15.56 14.00 16.49
N ALA A 33 -16.22 15.08 16.93
CA ALA A 33 -16.07 16.39 16.31
C ALA A 33 -14.61 16.88 16.38
N ARG A 34 -13.98 16.75 17.56
CA ARG A 34 -12.56 17.06 17.74
C ARG A 34 -11.66 16.16 16.89
N ALA A 35 -11.89 14.85 16.89
CA ALA A 35 -11.08 13.90 16.15
C ALA A 35 -11.06 14.21 14.64
N ARG A 36 -12.25 14.45 14.06
CA ARG A 36 -12.39 14.80 12.64
C ARG A 36 -11.78 16.16 12.31
N GLN A 37 -11.94 17.15 13.19
CA GLN A 37 -11.29 18.45 13.01
C GLN A 37 -9.76 18.34 13.06
N ALA A 38 -9.23 17.55 14.00
CA ALA A 38 -7.80 17.27 14.10
C ALA A 38 -7.29 16.54 12.84
N ALA A 39 -8.03 15.56 12.34
CA ALA A 39 -7.70 14.86 11.10
C ALA A 39 -7.68 15.81 9.87
N LEU A 40 -8.67 16.69 9.74
CA LEU A 40 -8.72 17.70 8.68
C LEU A 40 -7.55 18.69 8.73
N THR A 41 -7.14 19.07 9.94
CA THR A 41 -5.98 19.95 10.18
C THR A 41 -4.65 19.20 10.23
N ARG A 42 -4.62 17.92 9.84
CA ARG A 42 -3.44 17.03 9.82
C ARG A 42 -2.76 16.84 11.18
N GLN A 43 -3.45 17.09 12.27
CA GLN A 43 -3.02 16.78 13.63
C GLN A 43 -3.36 15.32 13.96
N PHE A 44 -2.71 14.38 13.27
CA PHE A 44 -3.10 12.96 13.30
C PHE A 44 -2.98 12.32 14.69
N GLN A 45 -1.97 12.69 15.48
CA GLN A 45 -1.84 12.21 16.86
C GLN A 45 -3.05 12.61 17.72
N ALA A 46 -3.42 13.91 17.69
CA ALA A 46 -4.59 14.41 18.39
C ALA A 46 -5.90 13.78 17.88
N ALA A 47 -5.97 13.48 16.58
CA ALA A 47 -7.11 12.77 15.99
C ALA A 47 -7.24 11.35 16.55
N VAL A 48 -6.14 10.59 16.60
CA VAL A 48 -6.11 9.22 17.14
C VAL A 48 -6.52 9.19 18.61
N GLU A 49 -6.00 10.11 19.42
CA GLU A 49 -6.35 10.25 20.84
C GLU A 49 -7.84 10.56 21.02
N ALA A 50 -8.39 11.51 20.26
CA ALA A 50 -9.79 11.88 20.32
C ALA A 50 -10.72 10.74 19.80
N PHE A 51 -10.31 9.97 18.80
CA PHE A 51 -11.03 8.75 18.42
C PHE A 51 -10.98 7.67 19.50
N GLY A 52 -9.85 7.53 20.20
CA GLY A 52 -9.74 6.66 21.38
C GLY A 52 -10.70 7.07 22.50
N GLU A 53 -10.80 8.37 22.78
CA GLU A 53 -11.77 8.91 23.73
C GLU A 53 -13.21 8.63 23.30
N ALA A 54 -13.52 8.77 22.01
CA ALA A 54 -14.84 8.45 21.45
C ALA A 54 -15.20 6.97 21.65
N LEU A 55 -14.26 6.05 21.44
CA LEU A 55 -14.46 4.61 21.69
C LEU A 55 -14.63 4.30 23.18
N GLY A 56 -13.99 5.07 24.06
CA GLY A 56 -14.12 4.96 25.52
C GLY A 56 -15.35 5.65 26.13
N ALA A 57 -16.11 6.43 25.35
CA ALA A 57 -17.20 7.26 25.85
C ALA A 57 -18.42 6.45 26.38
N GLY A 58 -18.52 5.16 26.04
CA GLY A 58 -19.58 4.27 26.51
C GLY A 58 -19.60 2.93 25.77
N PRO A 59 -20.51 2.02 26.15
CA PRO A 59 -20.62 0.72 25.50
C PRO A 59 -21.14 0.90 24.07
N LEU A 60 -20.22 0.88 23.11
CA LEU A 60 -20.54 0.81 21.69
C LEU A 60 -20.47 -0.65 21.24
N PRO A 61 -21.58 -1.23 20.73
CA PRO A 61 -21.53 -2.58 20.18
C PRO A 61 -20.48 -2.64 19.06
N PRO A 62 -19.58 -3.63 19.04
CA PRO A 62 -18.57 -3.76 18.00
C PRO A 62 -19.15 -3.84 16.58
N ALA A 63 -20.33 -4.45 16.44
CA ALA A 63 -21.07 -4.53 15.17
C ALA A 63 -21.84 -3.24 14.80
N SER A 64 -21.79 -2.19 15.63
CA SER A 64 -22.49 -0.95 15.32
C SER A 64 -21.78 -0.16 14.21
N ALA A 65 -22.56 0.48 13.34
CA ALA A 65 -22.02 1.33 12.28
C ALA A 65 -21.16 2.48 12.82
N VAL A 66 -21.50 3.00 14.00
CA VAL A 66 -20.72 4.06 14.68
C VAL A 66 -19.36 3.52 15.09
N TYR A 67 -19.30 2.39 15.80
CA TYR A 67 -18.03 1.78 16.20
C TYR A 67 -17.14 1.47 15.00
N THR A 68 -17.72 0.88 13.96
CA THR A 68 -17.03 0.57 12.70
C THR A 68 -16.46 1.82 12.03
N ALA A 69 -17.25 2.90 11.94
CA ALA A 69 -16.80 4.15 11.34
C ALA A 69 -15.65 4.79 12.12
N ILE A 70 -15.71 4.77 13.46
CA ILE A 70 -14.64 5.32 14.31
C ILE A 70 -13.34 4.57 14.09
N LEU A 71 -13.38 3.24 14.05
CA LEU A 71 -12.19 2.44 13.78
C LEU A 71 -11.63 2.71 12.37
N ALA A 72 -12.49 2.78 11.35
CA ALA A 72 -12.02 3.08 9.98
C ALA A 72 -11.38 4.48 9.88
N GLU A 73 -11.97 5.49 10.51
CA GLU A 73 -11.42 6.85 10.53
C GLU A 73 -10.13 6.94 11.36
N ARG A 74 -10.05 6.23 12.49
CA ARG A 74 -8.83 6.16 13.31
C ARG A 74 -7.71 5.41 12.60
N ALA A 75 -8.00 4.31 11.92
CA ALA A 75 -7.05 3.58 11.08
C ALA A 75 -6.44 4.50 10.01
N ALA A 76 -7.25 5.32 9.35
CA ALA A 76 -6.76 6.28 8.36
C ALA A 76 -5.78 7.30 9.00
N ALA A 77 -6.03 7.76 10.23
CA ALA A 77 -5.11 8.63 10.96
C ALA A 77 -3.82 7.91 11.38
N LEU A 78 -3.92 6.66 11.85
CA LEU A 78 -2.77 5.80 12.21
C LEU A 78 -1.88 5.51 11.00
N LEU A 79 -2.46 5.26 9.83
CA LEU A 79 -1.72 5.11 8.58
C LEU A 79 -0.86 6.35 8.26
N ARG A 80 -1.37 7.56 8.53
CA ARG A 80 -0.63 8.82 8.36
C ARG A 80 0.47 9.00 9.40
N MET A 81 0.32 8.40 10.57
CA MET A 81 1.33 8.35 11.63
C MET A 81 2.39 7.27 11.42
N GLN A 82 2.24 6.42 10.40
CA GLN A 82 3.08 5.23 10.16
C GLN A 82 3.02 4.19 11.29
N ASP A 83 2.00 4.24 12.14
CA ASP A 83 1.71 3.19 13.11
C ASP A 83 0.87 2.10 12.43
N TYR A 84 1.56 1.29 11.63
CA TYR A 84 0.91 0.31 10.75
C TYR A 84 0.26 -0.83 11.52
N GLU A 85 0.85 -1.27 12.65
CA GLU A 85 0.28 -2.36 13.45
C GLU A 85 -1.04 -1.96 14.11
N ALA A 86 -1.10 -0.78 14.73
CA ALA A 86 -2.36 -0.25 15.26
C ALA A 86 -3.39 0.00 14.16
N CYS A 87 -2.93 0.50 12.99
CA CYS A 87 -3.78 0.66 11.81
C CYS A 87 -4.42 -0.66 11.37
N LEU A 88 -3.66 -1.76 11.30
CA LEU A 88 -4.17 -3.07 10.92
C LEU A 88 -5.19 -3.60 11.92
N ALA A 89 -4.96 -3.40 13.22
CA ALA A 89 -5.88 -3.81 14.27
C ALA A 89 -7.23 -3.07 14.18
N ASP A 90 -7.20 -1.76 13.93
CA ASP A 90 -8.41 -0.97 13.73
C ASP A 90 -9.17 -1.36 12.46
N CYS A 91 -8.46 -1.57 11.36
CA CYS A 91 -9.05 -2.09 10.12
C CYS A 91 -9.72 -3.45 10.35
N GLU A 92 -9.08 -4.38 11.05
CA GLU A 92 -9.67 -5.68 11.36
C GLU A 92 -10.94 -5.53 12.22
N GLY A 93 -10.89 -4.70 13.25
CA GLY A 93 -12.06 -4.40 14.09
C GLY A 93 -13.21 -3.80 13.28
N ALA A 94 -12.92 -2.88 12.35
CA ALA A 94 -13.92 -2.29 11.46
C ALA A 94 -14.54 -3.35 10.53
N LEU A 95 -13.73 -4.23 9.95
CA LEU A 95 -14.18 -5.27 9.01
C LEU A 95 -14.97 -6.39 9.70
N ARG A 96 -14.68 -6.71 10.97
CA ARG A 96 -15.53 -7.60 11.78
C ARG A 96 -16.92 -7.01 12.00
N GLY A 97 -17.03 -5.69 12.13
CA GLY A 97 -18.31 -4.99 12.29
C GLY A 97 -19.08 -4.88 10.98
N ARG A 98 -18.40 -4.46 9.91
CA ARG A 98 -18.95 -4.39 8.55
C ARG A 98 -17.91 -4.80 7.50
N ALA A 99 -18.10 -5.98 6.93
CA ALA A 99 -17.20 -6.53 5.92
C ALA A 99 -17.20 -5.73 4.60
N ASP A 100 -18.25 -4.95 4.34
CA ASP A 100 -18.39 -4.09 3.14
C ASP A 100 -17.76 -2.69 3.32
N CYS A 101 -17.02 -2.45 4.41
CA CYS A 101 -16.36 -1.17 4.66
C CYS A 101 -15.13 -0.98 3.75
N LYS A 102 -15.35 -0.49 2.53
CA LYS A 102 -14.29 -0.25 1.51
C LYS A 102 -13.09 0.52 2.04
N ASP A 103 -13.33 1.61 2.80
CA ASP A 103 -12.26 2.45 3.35
C ASP A 103 -11.33 1.66 4.28
N ALA A 104 -11.86 0.71 5.06
CA ALA A 104 -11.07 -0.12 5.96
C ALA A 104 -10.20 -1.11 5.18
N TRP A 105 -10.71 -1.74 4.12
CA TRP A 105 -9.92 -2.61 3.24
C TRP A 105 -8.79 -1.85 2.54
N ILE A 106 -9.09 -0.68 1.97
CA ILE A 106 -8.08 0.14 1.27
C ILE A 106 -6.98 0.61 2.22
N THR A 107 -7.38 1.07 3.42
CA THR A 107 -6.45 1.51 4.46
C THR A 107 -5.56 0.36 4.93
N ARG A 108 -6.16 -0.84 5.12
CA ARG A 108 -5.45 -2.07 5.49
C ARG A 108 -4.42 -2.48 4.43
N ALA A 109 -4.83 -2.52 3.17
CA ALA A 109 -3.92 -2.84 2.06
C ALA A 109 -2.76 -1.85 1.97
N SER A 110 -3.02 -0.56 2.21
CA SER A 110 -1.98 0.47 2.27
C SER A 110 -0.97 0.22 3.40
N ALA A 111 -1.44 -0.14 4.59
CA ALA A 111 -0.58 -0.49 5.72
C ALA A 111 0.24 -1.77 5.45
N LEU A 112 -0.38 -2.80 4.86
CA LEU A 112 0.31 -4.04 4.48
C LEU A 112 1.44 -3.78 3.46
N MET A 113 1.18 -2.97 2.43
CA MET A 113 2.23 -2.58 1.47
C MET A 113 3.38 -1.81 2.15
N ALA A 114 3.06 -0.89 3.07
CA ALA A 114 4.08 -0.13 3.81
C ALA A 114 4.94 -1.01 4.73
N LEU A 115 4.38 -2.11 5.25
CA LEU A 115 5.08 -3.14 6.02
C LEU A 115 5.89 -4.13 5.15
N GLY A 116 5.95 -3.93 3.84
CA GLY A 116 6.64 -4.86 2.93
C GLY A 116 5.88 -6.17 2.70
N ARG A 117 4.56 -6.18 2.91
CA ARG A 117 3.66 -7.34 2.71
C ARG A 117 2.68 -7.12 1.54
N PRO A 118 3.15 -6.76 0.32
CA PRO A 118 2.25 -6.42 -0.79
C PRO A 118 1.47 -7.62 -1.34
N ALA A 119 1.96 -8.85 -1.16
CA ALA A 119 1.28 -10.06 -1.61
C ALA A 119 -0.04 -10.31 -0.84
N GLU A 120 -0.03 -10.05 0.48
CA GLU A 120 -1.24 -10.14 1.30
C GLU A 120 -2.22 -9.01 0.93
N ALA A 121 -1.71 -7.80 0.70
CA ALA A 121 -2.53 -6.68 0.23
C ALA A 121 -3.20 -6.99 -1.12
N GLN A 122 -2.45 -7.58 -2.06
CA GLN A 122 -2.97 -7.97 -3.38
C GLN A 122 -4.10 -9.00 -3.24
N GLN A 123 -3.92 -10.03 -2.42
CA GLN A 123 -4.94 -11.07 -2.21
C GLN A 123 -6.24 -10.49 -1.61
N GLU A 124 -6.12 -9.63 -0.59
CA GLU A 124 -7.29 -8.97 0.02
C GLU A 124 -8.03 -8.08 -1.00
N LEU A 125 -7.28 -7.30 -1.79
CA LEU A 125 -7.85 -6.41 -2.81
C LEU A 125 -8.45 -7.16 -4.00
N GLU A 126 -7.92 -8.34 -4.35
CA GLU A 126 -8.53 -9.20 -5.37
C GLU A 126 -9.92 -9.67 -4.93
N GLY A 127 -10.05 -10.06 -3.66
CA GLY A 127 -11.35 -10.38 -3.05
C GLY A 127 -12.32 -9.19 -3.10
N LEU A 128 -11.83 -7.99 -2.76
CA LEU A 128 -12.62 -6.77 -2.81
C LEU A 128 -13.05 -6.41 -4.24
N LEU A 129 -12.16 -6.58 -5.23
CA LEU A 129 -12.45 -6.30 -6.64
C LEU A 129 -13.56 -7.21 -7.18
N LYS A 130 -13.66 -8.46 -6.73
CA LYS A 130 -14.78 -9.36 -7.06
C LYS A 130 -16.12 -8.84 -6.53
N MET A 131 -16.12 -8.16 -5.39
CA MET A 131 -17.32 -7.52 -4.82
C MET A 131 -17.67 -6.20 -5.50
N TYR A 132 -16.66 -5.49 -6.03
CA TYR A 132 -16.78 -4.15 -6.61
C TYR A 132 -16.14 -4.08 -8.00
N GLU A 133 -16.61 -4.91 -8.94
CA GLU A 133 -15.98 -5.20 -10.23
C GLU A 133 -15.62 -3.97 -11.09
N HIS A 134 -16.44 -2.92 -10.99
CA HIS A 134 -16.30 -1.67 -11.76
C HIS A 134 -15.86 -0.48 -10.91
N ASP A 135 -15.50 -0.68 -9.64
CA ASP A 135 -15.03 0.41 -8.78
C ASP A 135 -13.58 0.77 -9.13
N THR A 136 -13.42 1.98 -9.64
CA THR A 136 -12.12 2.51 -10.10
C THR A 136 -11.13 2.72 -8.96
N VAL A 137 -11.61 2.98 -7.75
CA VAL A 137 -10.76 3.18 -6.56
C VAL A 137 -10.21 1.83 -6.13
N VAL A 138 -11.06 0.81 -6.03
CA VAL A 138 -10.60 -0.56 -5.68
C VAL A 138 -9.62 -1.08 -6.73
N ARG A 139 -9.92 -0.90 -8.02
CA ARG A 139 -9.00 -1.28 -9.11
C ARG A 139 -7.64 -0.57 -8.99
N HIS A 140 -7.64 0.74 -8.75
CA HIS A 140 -6.40 1.50 -8.58
C HIS A 140 -5.51 0.93 -7.46
N TRP A 141 -6.11 0.62 -6.31
CA TRP A 141 -5.36 0.04 -5.19
C TRP A 141 -4.88 -1.39 -5.47
N TYR A 142 -5.69 -2.20 -6.16
CA TYR A 142 -5.27 -3.52 -6.63
C TYR A 142 -4.07 -3.42 -7.58
N ASP A 143 -4.14 -2.56 -8.60
CA ASP A 143 -3.05 -2.37 -9.57
C ASP A 143 -1.75 -1.91 -8.88
N LYS A 144 -1.88 -1.08 -7.84
CA LYS A 144 -0.75 -0.65 -7.02
C LYS A 144 -0.14 -1.81 -6.22
N ALA A 145 -0.96 -2.64 -5.58
CA ALA A 145 -0.47 -3.82 -4.85
C ALA A 145 0.18 -4.84 -5.80
N ASP A 146 -0.45 -5.11 -6.94
CA ASP A 146 0.08 -5.99 -7.99
C ASP A 146 1.44 -5.49 -8.51
N PHE A 147 1.56 -4.19 -8.77
CA PHE A 147 2.84 -3.58 -9.16
C PHE A 147 3.93 -3.83 -8.10
N GLU A 148 3.62 -3.61 -6.82
CA GLU A 148 4.57 -3.82 -5.72
C GLU A 148 4.99 -5.30 -5.59
N VAL A 149 4.06 -6.24 -5.79
CA VAL A 149 4.35 -7.67 -5.83
C VAL A 149 5.27 -8.01 -7.01
N ARG A 150 4.96 -7.55 -8.22
CA ARG A 150 5.80 -7.78 -9.40
C ARG A 150 7.18 -7.16 -9.23
N ARG A 151 7.27 -5.94 -8.69
CA ARG A 151 8.53 -5.25 -8.40
C ARG A 151 9.38 -6.02 -7.40
N GLY A 152 8.79 -6.61 -6.36
CA GLY A 152 9.51 -7.39 -5.35
C GLY A 152 10.02 -8.75 -5.83
N ARG A 153 9.45 -9.31 -6.91
CA ARG A 153 9.86 -10.60 -7.48
C ARG A 153 10.97 -10.51 -8.51
N ARG A 154 11.14 -9.36 -9.16
CA ARG A 154 12.15 -9.16 -10.20
C ARG A 154 13.45 -8.59 -9.65
N ALA A 155 14.54 -8.78 -10.39
CA ALA A 155 15.82 -8.14 -10.08
C ALA A 155 15.72 -6.61 -10.23
N ASP A 156 16.33 -5.86 -9.31
CA ASP A 156 16.46 -4.41 -9.43
C ASP A 156 17.67 -4.05 -10.30
N TYR A 157 17.44 -3.89 -11.59
CA TYR A 157 18.49 -3.58 -12.57
C TYR A 157 19.17 -2.22 -12.33
N TYR A 158 18.48 -1.23 -11.75
CA TYR A 158 19.10 0.05 -11.41
C TYR A 158 20.08 -0.14 -10.25
N ALA A 159 19.67 -0.90 -9.22
CA ALA A 159 20.54 -1.26 -8.11
C ALA A 159 21.73 -2.14 -8.56
N CYS A 160 21.52 -3.10 -9.47
CA CYS A 160 22.58 -3.92 -10.04
C CYS A 160 23.68 -3.09 -10.72
N LEU A 161 23.29 -2.04 -11.45
CA LEU A 161 24.22 -1.12 -12.09
C LEU A 161 24.70 0.00 -11.15
N ALA A 162 24.18 0.09 -9.93
CA ALA A 162 24.42 1.16 -8.97
C ALA A 162 24.13 2.56 -9.54
N VAL A 163 23.03 2.69 -10.28
CA VAL A 163 22.55 3.96 -10.84
C VAL A 163 21.16 4.30 -10.30
N SER A 164 20.78 5.57 -10.38
CA SER A 164 19.43 6.00 -10.04
C SER A 164 18.43 5.60 -11.13
N SER A 165 17.15 5.46 -10.78
CA SER A 165 16.06 5.24 -11.73
C SER A 165 15.90 6.38 -12.75
N VAL A 166 16.40 7.58 -12.44
CA VAL A 166 16.41 8.73 -13.36
C VAL A 166 17.67 8.80 -14.24
N ALA A 167 18.58 7.82 -14.15
CA ALA A 167 19.83 7.82 -14.91
C ALA A 167 19.58 7.84 -16.42
N THR A 168 20.42 8.58 -17.13
CA THR A 168 20.44 8.65 -18.58
C THR A 168 20.98 7.36 -19.19
N GLU A 169 20.68 7.11 -20.47
CA GLU A 169 21.20 5.94 -21.19
C GLU A 169 22.74 5.91 -21.22
N ALA A 170 23.38 7.08 -21.30
CA ALA A 170 24.84 7.19 -21.26
C ALA A 170 25.42 6.79 -19.89
N GLU A 171 24.77 7.18 -18.80
CA GLU A 171 25.15 6.78 -17.44
C GLU A 171 24.97 5.28 -17.25
N ILE A 172 23.86 4.71 -17.71
CA ILE A 172 23.59 3.26 -17.66
C ILE A 172 24.68 2.47 -18.41
N LYS A 173 25.02 2.88 -19.63
CA LYS A 173 26.09 2.25 -20.43
C LYS A 173 27.46 2.36 -19.76
N THR A 174 27.74 3.48 -19.12
CA THR A 174 29.02 3.72 -18.41
C THR A 174 29.10 2.86 -17.14
N ALA A 175 28.02 2.81 -16.37
CA ALA A 175 27.91 1.98 -15.18
C ALA A 175 28.04 0.50 -15.50
N TYR A 176 27.40 0.02 -16.57
CA TYR A 176 27.57 -1.35 -17.06
C TYR A 176 29.04 -1.68 -17.34
N LYS A 177 29.77 -0.81 -18.05
CA LYS A 177 31.20 -1.04 -18.34
C LYS A 177 32.02 -1.17 -17.06
N ALA A 178 31.76 -0.32 -16.07
CA ALA A 178 32.43 -0.39 -14.77
C ALA A 178 32.12 -1.72 -14.05
N ARG A 179 30.85 -2.13 -13.99
CA ARG A 179 30.42 -3.38 -13.34
C ARG A 179 30.89 -4.64 -14.05
N ALA A 180 30.90 -4.63 -15.39
CA ALA A 180 31.42 -5.73 -16.19
C ALA A 180 32.92 -5.94 -15.96
N LEU A 181 33.71 -4.87 -15.79
CA LEU A 181 35.12 -4.94 -15.43
C LEU A 181 35.37 -5.33 -13.98
N GLU A 182 34.42 -5.02 -13.09
CA GLU A 182 34.44 -5.40 -11.67
C GLU A 182 34.17 -6.89 -11.52
N PHE A 183 33.14 -7.43 -12.18
CA PHE A 183 32.69 -8.83 -12.06
C PHE A 183 33.26 -9.77 -13.12
N HIS A 184 34.30 -9.37 -13.85
CA HIS A 184 34.90 -10.22 -14.88
C HIS A 184 35.53 -11.49 -14.26
N PRO A 185 35.24 -12.69 -14.79
CA PRO A 185 35.70 -13.96 -14.20
C PRO A 185 37.23 -14.04 -14.04
N ASP A 186 38.00 -13.47 -14.98
CA ASP A 186 39.47 -13.40 -14.90
C ASP A 186 40.02 -12.68 -13.66
N LYS A 187 39.23 -11.83 -12.99
CA LYS A 187 39.66 -11.14 -11.76
C LYS A 187 39.28 -11.88 -10.48
N HIS A 188 38.46 -12.92 -10.58
CA HIS A 188 37.88 -13.66 -9.46
C HIS A 188 38.28 -15.15 -9.46
N SER A 189 39.21 -15.55 -10.34
CA SER A 189 39.73 -16.92 -10.42
C SER A 189 40.55 -17.33 -9.20
N ASP A 190 41.13 -16.37 -8.47
CA ASP A 190 42.19 -16.64 -7.49
C ASP A 190 41.71 -16.57 -6.03
N GLY A 191 40.41 -16.39 -5.78
CA GLY A 191 39.82 -16.35 -4.42
C GLY A 191 40.30 -15.17 -3.54
N GLN A 192 41.06 -14.22 -4.10
CA GLN A 192 41.62 -13.06 -3.40
C GLN A 192 40.64 -11.89 -3.27
N CYS A 193 39.61 -11.86 -4.12
CA CYS A 193 38.48 -10.96 -3.97
C CYS A 193 37.42 -11.67 -3.13
N GLY A 194 36.78 -11.00 -2.17
CA GLY A 194 35.77 -11.58 -1.27
C GLY A 194 34.46 -12.04 -1.95
N LEU A 195 34.50 -12.42 -3.23
CA LEU A 195 33.44 -13.02 -4.02
C LEU A 195 33.96 -14.31 -4.63
N THR A 196 33.14 -15.35 -4.60
CA THR A 196 33.42 -16.59 -5.34
C THR A 196 33.27 -16.37 -6.85
N SER A 197 33.93 -17.20 -7.65
CA SER A 197 33.81 -17.16 -9.12
C SER A 197 32.34 -17.29 -9.59
N GLU A 198 31.55 -18.13 -8.92
CA GLU A 198 30.12 -18.30 -9.20
C GLU A 198 29.29 -17.04 -8.92
N GLU A 199 29.56 -16.35 -7.80
CA GLU A 199 28.89 -15.08 -7.46
C GLU A 199 29.25 -13.96 -8.44
N ALA A 200 30.52 -13.90 -8.87
CA ALA A 200 30.97 -12.94 -9.88
C ALA A 200 30.26 -13.21 -11.22
N GLU A 201 30.16 -14.46 -11.65
CA GLU A 201 29.45 -14.84 -12.88
C GLU A 201 27.95 -14.49 -12.80
N ALA A 202 27.29 -14.76 -11.67
CA ALA A 202 25.89 -14.42 -11.47
C ALA A 202 25.66 -12.89 -11.55
N ARG A 203 26.51 -12.09 -10.91
CA ARG A 203 26.44 -10.62 -10.98
C ARG A 203 26.75 -10.10 -12.37
N PHE A 204 27.69 -10.70 -13.07
CA PHE A 204 28.02 -10.35 -14.45
C PHE A 204 26.82 -10.59 -15.38
N LYS A 205 26.16 -11.74 -15.26
CA LYS A 205 24.92 -12.06 -16.01
C LYS A 205 23.83 -11.03 -15.73
N LEU A 206 23.57 -10.73 -14.45
CA LEU A 206 22.58 -9.71 -14.06
C LEU A 206 22.90 -8.32 -14.61
N CYS A 207 24.17 -7.91 -14.64
CA CYS A 207 24.57 -6.64 -15.25
C CYS A 207 24.32 -6.63 -16.76
N GLY A 208 24.54 -7.75 -17.44
CA GLY A 208 24.22 -7.92 -18.85
C GLY A 208 22.73 -7.76 -19.13
N GLU A 209 21.88 -8.40 -18.33
CA GLU A 209 20.43 -8.24 -18.41
C GLU A 209 19.97 -6.82 -18.12
N ALA A 210 20.57 -6.18 -17.11
CA ALA A 210 20.28 -4.80 -16.77
C ALA A 210 20.55 -3.86 -17.94
N LEU A 211 21.68 -4.01 -18.65
CA LEU A 211 21.96 -3.23 -19.85
C LEU A 211 20.96 -3.53 -20.97
N GLU A 212 20.58 -4.80 -21.17
CA GLU A 212 19.64 -5.21 -22.21
C GLU A 212 18.25 -4.57 -22.02
N ILE A 213 17.78 -4.47 -20.77
CA ILE A 213 16.48 -3.92 -20.43
C ILE A 213 16.52 -2.40 -20.30
N LEU A 214 17.47 -1.85 -19.54
CA LEU A 214 17.53 -0.41 -19.25
C LEU A 214 18.15 0.42 -20.38
N GLY A 215 18.94 -0.21 -21.25
CA GLY A 215 19.58 0.44 -22.39
C GLY A 215 18.63 0.70 -23.57
N ASP A 216 17.49 0.00 -23.62
CA ASP A 216 16.46 0.21 -24.64
C ASP A 216 15.27 0.99 -24.05
N ALA A 217 14.87 2.08 -24.71
CA ALA A 217 13.82 2.96 -24.18
C ALA A 217 12.46 2.28 -24.04
N GLN A 218 12.11 1.34 -24.93
CA GLN A 218 10.83 0.63 -24.88
C GLN A 218 10.84 -0.43 -23.77
N LYS A 219 11.92 -1.21 -23.66
CA LYS A 219 12.10 -2.19 -22.59
C LYS A 219 12.16 -1.52 -21.21
N ARG A 220 12.88 -0.41 -21.10
CA ARG A 220 12.96 0.38 -19.87
C ARG A 220 11.59 0.90 -19.44
N ALA A 221 10.77 1.39 -20.37
CA ALA A 221 9.42 1.86 -20.04
C ALA A 221 8.53 0.74 -19.47
N LEU A 222 8.61 -0.47 -20.04
CA LEU A 222 7.89 -1.64 -19.51
C LEU A 222 8.46 -2.10 -18.16
N TYR A 223 9.78 -2.05 -18.00
CA TYR A 223 10.42 -2.28 -16.72
C TYR A 223 9.93 -1.26 -15.67
N ASP A 224 9.86 0.02 -15.99
CA ASP A 224 9.38 1.02 -15.02
C ASP A 224 7.88 0.83 -14.66
N GLN A 225 7.11 0.13 -15.50
CA GLN A 225 5.72 -0.31 -15.24
C GLN A 225 5.59 -1.61 -14.41
N GLY A 226 6.69 -2.19 -13.95
CA GLY A 226 6.66 -3.36 -13.08
C GLY A 226 6.73 -4.71 -13.80
N TYR A 227 7.01 -4.74 -15.11
CA TYR A 227 7.21 -6.01 -15.82
C TYR A 227 8.61 -6.60 -15.57
N ASP A 228 8.70 -7.92 -15.46
CA ASP A 228 9.97 -8.65 -15.47
C ASP A 228 10.47 -8.86 -16.90
N LYS A 229 11.67 -9.44 -17.05
CA LYS A 229 12.30 -9.68 -18.36
C LYS A 229 11.38 -10.45 -19.30
N GLU A 230 10.78 -11.53 -18.81
CA GLU A 230 9.89 -12.41 -19.59
C GLU A 230 8.62 -11.66 -20.04
N GLY A 231 7.97 -10.93 -19.14
CA GLY A 231 6.79 -10.11 -19.47
C GLY A 231 7.09 -8.97 -20.44
N ILE A 232 8.27 -8.36 -20.36
CA ILE A 232 8.74 -7.35 -21.33
C ILE A 232 8.86 -7.99 -22.72
N GLU A 233 9.51 -9.14 -22.83
CA GLU A 233 9.66 -9.85 -24.10
C GLU A 233 8.30 -10.24 -24.71
N GLU A 234 7.38 -10.75 -23.90
CA GLU A 234 6.04 -11.14 -24.36
C GLU A 234 5.25 -9.94 -24.90
N LYS A 235 5.30 -8.79 -24.21
CA LYS A 235 4.66 -7.55 -24.64
C LYS A 235 5.22 -7.05 -25.97
N LEU A 236 6.54 -7.05 -26.12
CA LEU A 236 7.20 -6.64 -27.37
C LEU A 236 6.86 -7.58 -28.53
N ARG A 237 6.85 -8.90 -28.30
CA ARG A 237 6.44 -9.90 -29.30
C ARG A 237 4.97 -9.71 -29.71
N SER A 238 4.09 -9.45 -28.75
CA SER A 238 2.67 -9.21 -29.00
C SER A 238 2.43 -7.93 -29.81
N ALA A 239 3.14 -6.85 -29.48
CA ALA A 239 3.10 -5.60 -30.24
C ALA A 239 3.57 -5.82 -31.70
N ALA A 240 4.67 -6.55 -31.91
CA ALA A 240 5.18 -6.86 -33.24
C ALA A 240 4.19 -7.68 -34.10
N ARG A 241 3.46 -8.61 -33.49
CA ARG A 241 2.40 -9.41 -34.16
C ARG A 241 1.21 -8.54 -34.57
N SER A 242 0.77 -7.63 -33.70
CA SER A 242 -0.37 -6.73 -33.99
C SER A 242 -0.05 -5.72 -35.10
N GLY A 243 1.18 -5.19 -35.15
CA GLY A 243 1.62 -4.28 -36.22
C GLY A 243 1.68 -4.94 -37.61
N HIS A 244 2.01 -6.24 -37.67
CA HIS A 244 2.00 -7.00 -38.92
C HIS A 244 0.60 -7.30 -39.47
N GLN A 245 -0.42 -7.36 -38.61
CA GLN A 245 -1.81 -7.55 -39.05
C GLN A 245 -2.43 -6.26 -39.62
N HIS A 246 -2.05 -5.09 -39.11
CA HIS A 246 -2.55 -3.81 -39.62
C HIS A 246 -1.91 -3.36 -40.94
N GLN A 247 -0.75 -3.89 -41.32
CA GLN A 247 -0.12 -3.58 -42.62
C GLN A 247 -0.60 -4.48 -43.78
N ARG A 248 -1.45 -5.48 -43.49
CA ARG A 248 -1.97 -6.44 -44.48
C ARG A 248 -3.43 -6.20 -44.88
N HIS A 249 -4.07 -5.17 -44.33
CA HIS A 249 -5.41 -4.69 -44.69
C HIS A 249 -5.30 -3.30 -45.30
#